data_AF-A0A9D5LKK7-F1
#
_entry.id   AF-A0A9D5LKK7-F1
#
_cell.length_a   1.000
_cell.length_b   1.000
_cell.length_c   1.000
_cell.angle_alpha   90.00
_cell.angle_beta   90.00
_cell.angle_gamma   90.00
#
_symmetry.space_group_name_H-M   'P 1'
#
loop_
_entity.id
_entity.type
_entity.pdbx_description
1 polymer ?
#
loop_
_entity_poly.entity_id
_entity_poly.type
_entity_poly.pdbx_seq_one_letter_code
_entity_poly.pdbx_strand_id
1 'polypeptide(L)'
;MNLKETANGIISNFRAEYNSKENYALKDVLYIAIDEHNNVVASIFDNMLENAHEAILVLVNNCKEITNWYNWFHIYHINPHGGVEKNYNSDSFCITTSTAGGFKNQYFDLEYKRKCIYSKRASRQNWSENFVQIWNVMKIAKACEANPAIKDVISKLD
;
A
#
# COMPACT_ATOMS: atom_id res chain seq x y z
N MET A 1 6.80 -8.50 19.16
CA MET A 1 7.04 -7.18 18.54
C MET A 1 5.70 -6.52 18.32
N ASN A 2 5.58 -5.20 18.54
CA ASN A 2 4.30 -4.51 18.50
C ASN A 2 4.16 -3.70 17.20
N LEU A 3 3.40 -4.23 16.22
CA LEU A 3 3.17 -3.56 14.93
C LEU A 3 2.53 -2.17 15.10
N LYS A 4 1.71 -1.99 16.14
CA LYS A 4 1.07 -0.71 16.47
C LYS A 4 2.08 0.34 16.94
N GLU A 5 3.10 -0.05 17.70
CA GLU A 5 4.20 0.86 18.08
C GLU A 5 5.00 1.29 16.85
N THR A 6 5.36 0.35 15.96
CA THR A 6 6.06 0.67 14.71
C THR A 6 5.23 1.58 13.81
N ALA A 7 3.94 1.29 13.63
CA ALA A 7 3.00 2.13 12.91
C ALA A 7 2.96 3.57 13.47
N ASN A 8 2.87 3.72 14.79
CA ASN A 8 2.90 5.02 15.45
C ASN A 8 4.21 5.77 15.23
N GLY A 9 5.34 5.06 15.21
CA GLY A 9 6.65 5.62 14.85
C GLY A 9 6.67 6.18 13.43
N ILE A 10 6.16 5.41 12.45
CA ILE A 10 6.06 5.84 11.05
C ILE A 10 5.19 7.09 10.93
N ILE A 11 4.01 7.09 11.55
CA ILE A 11 3.08 8.22 11.53
C ILE A 11 3.72 9.47 12.15
N SER A 12 4.45 9.31 13.26
CA SER A 12 5.13 10.42 13.93
C SER A 12 6.25 11.00 13.08
N ASN A 13 7.07 10.14 12.47
CA ASN A 13 8.14 10.55 11.56
C ASN A 13 7.58 11.26 10.32
N PHE A 14 6.51 10.72 9.74
CA PHE A 14 5.82 11.32 8.60
C PHE A 14 5.26 12.71 8.95
N ARG A 15 4.63 12.85 10.13
CA ARG A 15 4.18 14.16 10.62
C ARG A 15 5.34 15.13 10.80
N ALA A 16 6.46 14.71 11.37
CA ALA A 16 7.63 15.57 11.56
C ALA A 16 8.21 16.04 10.22
N GLU A 17 8.34 15.14 9.25
CA GLU A 17 8.86 15.46 7.91
C GLU A 17 7.94 16.45 7.17
N TYR A 18 6.62 16.22 7.19
CA TYR A 18 5.69 16.97 6.36
C TYR A 18 5.08 18.19 7.03
N ASN A 19 4.81 18.18 8.34
CA ASN A 19 4.23 19.35 9.03
C ASN A 19 5.22 20.54 9.12
N SER A 20 6.52 20.30 8.92
CA SER A 20 7.51 21.39 8.79
C SER A 20 7.37 22.17 7.47
N LYS A 21 6.61 21.64 6.51
CA LYS A 21 6.28 22.27 5.23
C LYS A 21 4.85 22.80 5.33
N GLU A 22 4.66 24.12 5.29
CA GLU A 22 3.35 24.79 5.48
C GLU A 22 2.18 24.25 4.62
N ASN A 23 2.48 23.47 3.57
CA ASN A 23 1.51 22.92 2.64
C ASN A 23 1.31 21.40 2.71
N TYR A 24 1.85 20.72 3.72
CA TYR A 24 1.74 19.27 3.85
C TYR A 24 1.29 18.88 5.26
N ALA A 25 0.04 18.43 5.38
CA ALA A 25 -0.49 17.92 6.65
C ALA A 25 -1.00 16.50 6.46
N LEU A 26 -0.59 15.59 7.34
CA LEU A 26 -1.23 14.27 7.44
C LEU A 26 -2.72 14.47 7.74
N LYS A 27 -3.57 13.86 6.91
CA LYS A 27 -5.02 13.90 7.04
C LYS A 27 -5.58 12.62 7.63
N ASP A 28 -5.17 11.47 7.09
CA ASP A 28 -5.72 10.19 7.50
C ASP A 28 -4.68 9.08 7.39
N VAL A 29 -5.00 7.97 8.03
CA VAL A 29 -4.25 6.72 7.97
C VAL A 29 -5.24 5.60 7.74
N LEU A 30 -4.93 4.76 6.76
CA LEU A 30 -5.56 3.46 6.59
C LEU A 30 -4.55 2.41 7.03
N TYR A 31 -4.97 1.56 7.95
CA TYR A 31 -4.23 0.40 8.42
C TYR A 31 -4.74 -0.81 7.66
N ILE A 32 -3.81 -1.63 7.18
CA ILE A 32 -4.08 -2.91 6.55
C ILE A 32 -3.36 -3.96 7.38
N ALA A 33 -4.13 -4.79 8.08
CA ALA A 33 -3.63 -5.91 8.84
C ALA A 33 -3.63 -7.14 7.92
N ILE A 34 -2.52 -7.86 7.91
CA ILE A 34 -2.38 -9.12 7.18
C ILE A 34 -2.10 -10.23 8.18
N ASP A 35 -2.88 -11.30 8.13
CA ASP A 35 -2.69 -12.47 8.99
C ASP A 35 -1.65 -13.46 8.44
N GLU A 36 -1.32 -14.50 9.21
CA GLU A 36 -0.38 -15.56 8.80
C GLU A 36 -0.86 -16.38 7.58
N HIS A 37 -2.14 -16.29 7.24
CA HIS A 37 -2.77 -16.92 6.09
C HIS A 37 -2.90 -15.96 4.90
N ASN A 38 -2.25 -14.80 4.97
CA ASN A 38 -2.22 -13.80 3.91
C ASN A 38 -3.60 -13.21 3.59
N ASN A 39 -4.52 -13.19 4.56
CA ASN A 39 -5.80 -12.51 4.47
C ASN A 39 -5.65 -11.08 4.99
N VAL A 40 -6.41 -10.17 4.39
CA VAL A 40 -6.36 -8.74 4.74
C VAL A 40 -7.65 -8.22 5.30
N VAL A 41 -7.50 -7.37 6.30
CA VAL A 41 -8.53 -6.44 6.74
C VAL A 41 -7.96 -5.04 6.56
N ALA A 42 -8.80 -4.08 6.15
CA ALA A 42 -8.43 -2.68 6.06
C ALA A 42 -9.35 -1.84 6.96
N SER A 43 -8.79 -0.95 7.78
CA SER A 43 -9.54 -0.08 8.70
C SER A 43 -8.81 1.23 8.97
N ILE A 44 -9.54 2.25 9.37
CA ILE A 44 -8.97 3.50 9.90
C ILE A 44 -8.62 3.42 11.39
N PHE A 45 -8.97 2.31 12.05
CA PHE A 45 -8.67 2.04 13.45
C PHE A 45 -7.48 1.10 13.57
N ASP A 46 -6.55 1.42 14.47
CA ASP A 46 -5.27 0.71 14.63
C ASP A 46 -5.39 -0.58 15.45
N ASN A 47 -6.53 -0.84 16.11
CA ASN A 47 -6.77 -2.02 16.94
C ASN A 47 -6.68 -3.32 16.15
N MET A 48 -6.90 -3.28 14.84
CA MET A 48 -6.70 -4.43 13.95
C MET A 48 -5.25 -4.92 13.90
N LEU A 49 -4.27 -4.10 14.28
CA LEU A 49 -2.85 -4.45 14.25
C LEU A 49 -2.43 -5.33 15.42
N GLU A 50 -3.27 -5.48 16.46
CA GLU A 50 -2.93 -6.22 17.69
C GLU A 50 -2.61 -7.70 17.43
N ASN A 51 -3.25 -8.30 16.43
CA ASN A 51 -3.09 -9.71 16.06
C ASN A 51 -2.59 -9.91 14.62
N ALA A 52 -2.07 -8.86 13.99
CA ALA A 52 -1.57 -8.95 12.62
C ALA A 52 -0.18 -9.59 12.57
N HIS A 53 0.10 -10.36 11.52
CA HIS A 53 1.42 -10.92 11.25
C HIS A 53 2.34 -9.91 10.57
N GLU A 54 1.79 -9.19 9.59
CA GLU A 54 2.42 -8.08 8.88
C GLU A 54 1.39 -6.96 8.69
N ALA A 55 1.86 -5.75 8.38
CA ALA A 55 0.97 -4.60 8.25
C ALA A 55 1.38 -3.69 7.09
N ILE A 56 0.39 -3.07 6.46
CA ILE A 56 0.61 -1.96 5.54
C ILE A 56 -0.10 -0.72 6.08
N LEU A 57 0.58 0.42 6.03
CA LEU A 57 -0.02 1.72 6.26
C LEU A 57 -0.15 2.45 4.93
N VAL A 58 -1.34 3.00 4.69
CA VAL A 58 -1.54 4.01 3.67
C VAL A 58 -1.78 5.35 4.37
N LEU A 59 -0.77 6.20 4.33
CA LEU A 59 -0.84 7.56 4.88
C LEU A 59 -1.38 8.51 3.81
N VAL A 60 -2.31 9.38 4.19
CA VAL A 60 -2.83 10.43 3.32
C VAL A 60 -2.40 11.78 3.85
N ASN A 61 -1.76 12.58 3.02
CA ASN A 61 -1.54 14.00 3.28
C ASN A 61 -2.28 14.87 2.25
N ASN A 62 -2.59 16.09 2.66
CA ASN A 62 -2.98 17.12 1.71
C ASN A 62 -1.73 17.79 1.19
N CYS A 63 -1.62 17.92 -0.13
CA CYS A 63 -0.62 18.72 -0.80
C CYS A 63 -1.29 19.82 -1.61
N LYS A 64 -0.74 21.03 -1.54
CA LYS A 64 -1.14 22.15 -2.40
C LYS A 64 -0.35 22.13 -3.70
N GLU A 65 -1.04 22.18 -4.83
CA GLU A 65 -0.44 22.45 -6.13
C GLU A 65 -1.11 23.70 -6.72
N ILE A 66 -0.30 24.75 -6.93
CA ILE A 66 -0.72 26.09 -7.36
C ILE A 66 -1.74 26.67 -6.36
N THR A 67 -3.04 26.56 -6.66
CA THR A 67 -4.14 27.07 -5.84
C THR A 67 -5.04 25.96 -5.28
N ASN A 68 -4.89 24.72 -5.77
CA ASN A 68 -5.76 23.61 -5.43
C ASN A 68 -5.10 22.66 -4.41
N TRP A 69 -5.92 22.04 -3.57
CA TRP A 69 -5.49 21.05 -2.60
C TRP A 69 -5.85 19.64 -3.09
N TYR A 70 -4.91 18.72 -2.94
CA TYR A 70 -5.04 17.34 -3.40
C TYR A 70 -4.62 16.36 -2.31
N ASN A 71 -5.30 15.23 -2.22
CA ASN A 71 -4.88 14.11 -1.39
C ASN A 71 -3.72 13.38 -2.05
N TRP A 72 -2.68 13.10 -1.27
CA TRP A 72 -1.52 12.32 -1.66
C TRP A 72 -1.37 11.11 -0.76
N PHE A 73 -1.14 9.96 -1.38
CA PHE A 73 -1.15 8.66 -0.72
C PHE A 73 0.29 8.13 -0.65
N HIS A 74 0.65 7.56 0.49
CA HIS A 74 1.96 6.98 0.73
C HIS A 74 1.81 5.61 1.35
N ILE A 75 2.50 4.61 0.80
CA ILE A 75 2.44 3.22 1.29
C ILE A 75 3.70 2.93 2.11
N TYR A 76 3.51 2.32 3.28
CA TYR A 76 4.57 1.76 4.11
C TYR A 76 4.22 0.33 4.47
N HIS A 77 5.16 -0.59 4.31
CA HIS A 77 5.04 -1.98 4.72
C HIS A 77 5.85 -2.21 6.00
N ILE A 78 5.24 -2.86 6.99
CA ILE A 78 5.89 -3.37 8.19
C ILE A 78 5.89 -4.89 8.07
N ASN A 79 7.08 -5.46 7.86
CA ASN A 79 7.24 -6.91 7.72
C ASN A 79 7.12 -7.63 9.09
N PRO A 80 7.04 -8.97 9.12
CA PRO A 80 6.92 -9.75 10.35
C PRO A 80 8.07 -9.58 11.36
N HIS A 81 9.21 -9.08 10.91
CA HIS A 81 10.39 -8.80 11.73
C HIS A 81 10.50 -7.33 12.16
N GLY A 82 9.55 -6.48 11.77
CA GLY A 82 9.49 -5.07 12.13
C GLY A 82 10.30 -4.16 11.23
N GLY A 83 10.89 -4.72 10.18
CA GLY A 83 11.49 -3.93 9.12
C GLY A 83 10.41 -3.10 8.44
N VAL A 84 10.72 -1.83 8.24
CA VAL A 84 9.83 -0.87 7.59
C VAL A 84 10.37 -0.58 6.20
N GLU A 85 9.51 -0.74 5.20
CA GLU A 85 9.82 -0.45 3.81
C GLU A 85 8.82 0.55 3.26
N LYS A 86 9.29 1.41 2.34
CA LYS A 86 8.39 2.22 1.53
C LYS A 86 7.83 1.34 0.43
N ASN A 87 6.51 1.39 0.24
CA ASN A 87 5.73 0.47 -0.59
C ASN A 87 5.75 -0.96 -0.03
N TYR A 88 4.82 -1.80 -0.51
CA TYR A 88 4.96 -3.24 -0.31
C TYR A 88 5.91 -3.78 -1.37
N ASN A 89 6.95 -4.50 -0.96
CA ASN A 89 7.88 -5.16 -1.87
C ASN A 89 8.04 -6.62 -1.46
N SER A 90 7.87 -7.51 -2.43
CA SER A 90 8.26 -8.91 -2.36
C SER A 90 9.06 -9.24 -3.62
N ASP A 91 9.74 -10.39 -3.67
CA ASP A 91 10.66 -10.75 -4.76
C ASP A 91 10.08 -10.48 -6.17
N SER A 92 8.82 -10.86 -6.41
CA SER A 92 8.16 -10.71 -7.70
C SER A 92 7.12 -9.59 -7.74
N PHE A 93 6.58 -9.15 -6.61
CA PHE A 93 5.44 -8.22 -6.56
C PHE A 93 5.73 -6.96 -5.76
N CYS A 94 5.20 -5.84 -6.24
CA CYS A 94 5.25 -4.57 -5.55
C CYS A 94 3.85 -3.91 -5.54
N ILE A 95 3.48 -3.24 -4.44
CA ILE A 95 2.32 -2.35 -4.41
C ILE A 95 2.82 -0.93 -4.16
N THR A 96 2.70 -0.08 -5.17
CA THR A 96 3.18 1.31 -5.17
C THR A 96 2.03 2.30 -5.33
N THR A 97 2.38 3.59 -5.23
CA THR A 97 1.53 4.69 -5.68
C THR A 97 2.12 5.33 -6.93
N SER A 98 1.29 5.63 -7.92
CA SER A 98 1.69 6.38 -9.12
C SER A 98 0.76 7.55 -9.41
N THR A 99 1.13 8.39 -10.39
CA THR A 99 0.30 9.49 -10.89
C THR A 99 0.06 9.33 -12.39
N ALA A 100 -1.19 9.43 -12.85
CA ALA A 100 -1.53 9.35 -14.27
C ALA A 100 -2.36 10.55 -14.75
N GLY A 101 -1.85 11.28 -15.75
CA GLY A 101 -2.56 12.44 -16.32
C GLY A 101 -2.69 13.63 -15.36
N GLY A 102 -1.77 13.77 -14.40
CA GLY A 102 -1.64 14.94 -13.54
C GLY A 102 -1.65 14.66 -12.04
N PHE A 103 -1.33 15.69 -11.26
CA PHE A 103 -1.13 15.65 -9.81
C PHE A 103 -2.34 15.18 -8.99
N LYS A 104 -3.55 15.42 -9.53
CA LYS A 104 -4.84 15.06 -8.91
C LYS A 104 -5.20 13.58 -9.01
N ASN A 105 -4.46 12.82 -9.80
CA ASN A 105 -4.83 11.47 -10.23
C ASN A 105 -3.80 10.48 -9.73
N GLN A 106 -3.93 10.08 -8.46
CA GLN A 106 -3.11 9.02 -7.89
C GLN A 106 -3.78 7.66 -8.01
N TYR A 107 -2.94 6.64 -8.13
CA TYR A 107 -3.33 5.26 -8.29
C TYR A 107 -2.52 4.40 -7.32
N PHE A 108 -3.16 3.35 -6.82
CA PHE A 108 -2.48 2.21 -6.23
C PHE A 108 -2.22 1.20 -7.35
N ASP A 109 -0.96 0.85 -7.54
CA ASP A 109 -0.53 -0.03 -8.61
C ASP A 109 0.03 -1.32 -8.02
N LEU A 110 -0.41 -2.45 -8.59
CA LEU A 110 0.20 -3.75 -8.38
C LEU A 110 1.13 -4.03 -9.56
N GLU A 111 2.40 -4.21 -9.25
CA GLU A 111 3.42 -4.56 -10.22
C GLU A 111 3.87 -6.01 -10.03
N TYR A 112 4.11 -6.70 -11.15
CA TYR A 112 4.79 -7.98 -11.20
C TYR A 112 6.04 -7.85 -12.06
N LYS A 113 7.22 -8.12 -11.51
CA LYS A 113 8.51 -7.96 -12.19
C LYS A 113 8.65 -6.61 -12.89
N ARG A 114 8.26 -5.53 -12.19
CA ARG A 114 8.27 -4.12 -12.64
C ARG A 114 7.31 -3.80 -13.80
N LYS A 115 6.34 -4.66 -14.07
CA LYS A 115 5.24 -4.36 -15.00
C LYS A 115 3.95 -4.20 -14.20
N CYS A 116 3.26 -3.07 -14.36
CA CYS A 116 1.94 -2.86 -13.76
C CYS A 116 0.95 -3.86 -14.36
N ILE A 117 0.38 -4.72 -13.51
CA ILE A 117 -0.60 -5.74 -13.91
C ILE A 117 -2.02 -5.39 -13.45
N TYR A 118 -2.14 -4.47 -12.50
CA TYR A 118 -3.43 -3.99 -12.01
C TYR A 118 -3.27 -2.62 -11.37
N SER A 119 -4.23 -1.73 -11.61
CA SER A 119 -4.21 -0.37 -11.09
C SER A 119 -5.61 0.09 -10.71
N LYS A 120 -5.71 0.80 -9.59
CA LYS A 120 -6.95 1.43 -9.13
C LYS A 120 -6.70 2.84 -8.65
N ARG A 121 -7.60 3.75 -9.00
CA ARG A 121 -7.52 5.14 -8.54
C ARG A 121 -7.58 5.19 -7.01
N ALA A 122 -6.60 5.86 -6.41
CA ALA A 122 -6.60 6.14 -4.98
C ALA A 122 -7.56 7.31 -4.69
N SER A 123 -8.54 7.06 -3.81
CA SER A 123 -9.46 8.09 -3.32
C SER A 123 -9.82 7.82 -1.88
N ARG A 124 -10.00 8.87 -1.07
CA ARG A 124 -10.34 8.73 0.35
C ARG A 124 -11.68 8.03 0.56
N GLN A 125 -12.60 8.08 -0.42
CA GLN A 125 -13.88 7.39 -0.34
C GLN A 125 -13.72 5.86 -0.42
N ASN A 126 -12.84 5.36 -1.31
CA ASN A 126 -12.83 3.93 -1.68
C ASN A 126 -11.45 3.26 -1.48
N TRP A 127 -10.47 3.96 -0.91
CA TRP A 127 -9.11 3.46 -0.70
C TRP A 127 -9.01 2.13 0.04
N SER A 128 -9.83 1.87 1.07
CA SER A 128 -9.85 0.59 1.79
C SER A 128 -10.25 -0.56 0.86
N GLU A 129 -11.38 -0.43 0.18
CA GLU A 129 -11.89 -1.42 -0.77
C GLU A 129 -10.93 -1.63 -1.95
N ASN A 130 -10.40 -0.54 -2.51
CA ASN A 130 -9.46 -0.60 -3.62
C ASN A 130 -8.16 -1.32 -3.22
N PHE A 131 -7.64 -1.07 -2.02
CA PHE A 131 -6.44 -1.75 -1.54
C PHE A 131 -6.70 -3.25 -1.29
N VAL A 132 -7.84 -3.61 -0.70
CA VAL A 132 -8.24 -5.02 -0.52
C VAL A 132 -8.39 -5.71 -1.88
N GLN A 133 -8.97 -5.06 -2.89
CA GLN A 133 -9.05 -5.60 -4.25
C GLN A 133 -7.66 -5.84 -4.84
N ILE A 134 -6.74 -4.88 -4.71
CA ILE A 134 -5.35 -5.02 -5.14
C ILE A 134 -4.69 -6.23 -4.47
N TRP A 135 -4.84 -6.36 -3.16
CA TRP A 135 -4.28 -7.48 -2.41
C TRP A 135 -4.82 -8.82 -2.90
N ASN A 136 -6.13 -8.90 -3.15
CA ASN A 136 -6.77 -10.12 -3.67
C ASN A 136 -6.24 -10.48 -5.07
N VAL A 137 -6.04 -9.50 -5.96
CA VAL A 137 -5.41 -9.73 -7.27
C VAL A 137 -3.98 -10.23 -7.10
N MET A 138 -3.21 -9.67 -6.16
CA MET A 138 -1.86 -10.16 -5.86
C MET A 138 -1.87 -11.62 -5.39
N LYS A 139 -2.79 -12.01 -4.49
CA LYS A 139 -2.93 -13.40 -4.04
C LYS A 139 -3.17 -14.35 -5.22
N ILE A 140 -4.08 -13.97 -6.12
CA ILE A 140 -4.38 -14.74 -7.34
C ILE A 140 -3.14 -14.84 -8.21
N ALA A 141 -2.44 -13.73 -8.46
CA ALA A 141 -1.24 -13.70 -9.28
C ALA A 141 -0.10 -14.56 -8.68
N LYS A 142 0.12 -14.49 -7.36
CA LYS A 142 1.08 -15.36 -6.65
C LYS A 142 0.72 -16.84 -6.79
N ALA A 143 -0.57 -17.19 -6.66
CA ALA A 143 -1.03 -18.56 -6.84
C ALA A 143 -0.81 -19.07 -8.28
N CYS A 144 -1.01 -18.20 -9.29
CA CYS A 144 -0.71 -18.52 -10.69
C CYS A 144 0.79 -18.72 -10.95
N GLU A 145 1.65 -17.88 -10.37
CA GLU A 145 3.13 -18.02 -10.49
C GLU A 145 3.64 -19.32 -9.85
N ALA A 146 3.06 -19.70 -8.72
CA ALA A 146 3.39 -20.94 -8.02
C ALA A 146 2.86 -22.20 -8.73
N ASN A 147 1.91 -22.07 -9.66
CA ASN A 147 1.34 -23.21 -10.37
C ASN A 147 2.24 -23.62 -11.55
N PRO A 148 2.86 -24.81 -11.51
CA PRO A 148 3.77 -25.28 -12.56
C PRO A 148 3.11 -25.34 -13.94
N ALA A 149 1.83 -25.73 -14.01
CA ALA A 149 1.11 -25.84 -15.27
C ALA A 149 0.88 -24.49 -15.94
N ILE A 150 0.70 -23.41 -15.17
CA ILE A 150 0.55 -22.04 -15.70
C ILE A 150 1.92 -21.47 -16.07
N LYS A 151 2.93 -21.71 -15.23
CA LYS A 151 4.31 -21.29 -15.46
C LYS A 151 4.88 -21.87 -16.77
N ASP A 152 4.57 -23.13 -17.07
CA ASP A 152 4.96 -23.83 -18.31
C ASP A 152 4.24 -23.32 -19.57
N VAL A 153 3.07 -22.71 -19.41
CA VAL A 153 2.36 -22.06 -20.53
C VAL A 153 2.95 -20.68 -20.78
N ILE A 154 3.21 -19.90 -19.72
CA ILE A 154 3.79 -18.56 -19.83
C ILE A 154 5.20 -18.61 -20.43
N SER A 155 6.03 -19.59 -20.05
CA SER A 155 7.39 -19.74 -20.59
C SER A 155 7.48 -20.12 -22.07
N LYS A 156 6.35 -20.52 -22.68
CA LYS A 156 6.23 -20.84 -24.11
C LYS A 156 5.64 -19.70 -24.94
N LEU A 157 5.26 -18.59 -24.30
CA LEU A 157 4.73 -17.39 -24.94
C LEU A 157 5.80 -16.33 -25.18
N ASP A 158 7.01 -16.49 -24.62
CA ASP A 158 8.23 -15.76 -24.96
C ASP A 158 8.99 -16.48 -26.08
#